data_AF-A0A383EA68-F1
#
_entry.id   AF-A0A383EA68-F1
#
_cell.length_a   1.000
_cell.length_b   1.000
_cell.length_c   1.000
_cell.angle_alpha   90.00
_cell.angle_beta   90.00
_cell.angle_gamma   90.00
#
_symmetry.space_group_name_H-M   'P 1'
#
loop_
_entity.id
_entity.type
_entity.pdbx_description
1 polymer ?
#
loop_
_entity_poly.entity_id
_entity_poly.type
_entity_poly.pdbx_seq_one_letter_code
_entity_poly.pdbx_strand_id
1 'polypeptide(L)'
;MAEDNKLQLQLELESLIVHGETPVGWDENSLFNETVDQAGNLSSANRGGVVVEPQLASRRVYSDPDVEALRAHLRQHNGIRGLEICEPAEIKKAARIFHRDGFVVVRDLLNSEQLSRFREGCVRVLRKILEIPGPGARKYMAETGRLP
;
A
#
# COMPACT_ATOMS: atom_id res chain seq x y z
N MET A 1 -11.36 3.21 -25.77
CA MET A 1 -10.80 3.98 -24.63
C MET A 1 -11.30 3.46 -23.29
N ALA A 2 -12.60 3.52 -22.95
CA ALA A 2 -13.07 3.02 -21.64
C ALA A 2 -13.01 1.48 -21.48
N GLU A 3 -13.37 0.71 -22.51
CA GLU A 3 -13.32 -0.76 -22.46
C GLU A 3 -11.89 -1.32 -22.49
N ASP A 4 -10.98 -0.71 -23.26
CA ASP A 4 -9.57 -1.13 -23.33
C ASP A 4 -8.85 -0.97 -21.98
N ASN A 5 -9.10 0.15 -21.28
CA ASN A 5 -8.55 0.40 -19.95
C ASN A 5 -9.10 -0.59 -18.91
N LYS A 6 -10.37 -0.98 -19.03
CA LYS A 6 -11.01 -1.94 -18.14
C LYS A 6 -10.42 -3.34 -18.32
N LEU A 7 -10.20 -3.77 -19.57
CA LEU A 7 -9.57 -5.06 -19.87
C LEU A 7 -8.11 -5.09 -19.38
N GLN A 8 -7.36 -4.00 -19.60
CA GLN A 8 -6.00 -3.87 -19.10
C GLN A 8 -5.92 -3.94 -17.56
N LEU A 9 -6.84 -3.25 -16.88
CA LEU A 9 -6.96 -3.30 -15.41
C LEU A 9 -7.25 -4.73 -14.92
N GLN A 10 -8.18 -5.44 -15.58
CA GLN A 10 -8.51 -6.83 -15.21
C GLN A 10 -7.28 -7.75 -15.32
N LEU A 11 -6.53 -7.68 -16.43
CA LEU A 11 -5.31 -8.48 -16.62
C LEU A 11 -4.24 -8.14 -15.58
N GLU A 12 -4.08 -6.87 -15.23
CA GLU A 12 -3.16 -6.43 -14.18
C GLU A 12 -3.58 -6.99 -12.82
N LEU A 13 -4.87 -6.96 -12.47
CA LEU A 13 -5.40 -7.49 -11.21
C LEU A 13 -5.28 -9.02 -11.07
N GLU A 14 -5.32 -9.75 -12.19
CA GLU A 14 -5.05 -11.19 -12.20
C GLU A 14 -3.61 -11.49 -11.72
N SER A 15 -2.66 -10.59 -12.03
CA SER A 15 -1.26 -10.68 -11.59
C SER A 15 -0.99 -10.22 -10.15
N LEU A 16 -2.04 -9.82 -9.39
CA LEU A 16 -1.89 -9.35 -8.02
C LEU A 16 -1.23 -10.39 -7.11
N ILE A 17 -0.09 -10.02 -6.53
CA ILE A 17 0.61 -10.76 -5.49
C ILE A 17 0.44 -9.99 -4.18
N VAL A 18 -0.31 -10.56 -3.22
CA VAL A 18 -0.61 -9.89 -1.93
C VAL A 18 0.59 -9.82 -0.99
N HIS A 19 1.55 -10.73 -1.13
CA HIS A 19 2.79 -10.70 -0.35
C HIS A 19 4.01 -10.64 -1.27
N GLY A 20 4.65 -9.48 -1.36
CA GLY A 20 5.81 -9.28 -2.21
C GLY A 20 5.67 -8.05 -3.11
N GLU A 21 6.61 -7.90 -4.02
CA GLU A 21 6.58 -6.82 -5.00
C GLU A 21 5.52 -7.11 -6.07
N THR A 22 4.66 -6.12 -6.33
CA THR A 22 3.62 -6.19 -7.37
C THR A 22 3.49 -4.80 -8.01
N PRO A 23 3.30 -4.72 -9.34
CA PRO A 23 3.00 -3.45 -10.00
C PRO A 23 1.55 -3.00 -9.76
N VAL A 24 0.69 -3.92 -9.32
CA VAL A 24 -0.73 -3.68 -9.06
C VAL A 24 -0.91 -2.60 -8.01
N GLY A 25 -1.81 -1.66 -8.27
CA GLY A 25 -2.06 -0.49 -7.42
C GLY A 25 -1.19 0.73 -7.78
N TRP A 26 -0.19 0.58 -8.66
CA TRP A 26 0.57 1.71 -9.17
C TRP A 26 -0.05 2.28 -10.46
N ASP A 27 -0.13 3.60 -10.53
CA ASP A 27 -0.67 4.34 -11.66
C ASP A 27 0.06 5.67 -11.83
N GLU A 28 0.61 5.91 -13.03
CA GLU A 28 1.29 7.14 -13.42
C GLU A 28 0.37 8.36 -13.48
N ASN A 29 -0.93 8.14 -13.73
CA ASN A 29 -1.93 9.20 -13.86
C ASN A 29 -2.46 9.70 -12.50
N SER A 30 -2.06 9.05 -11.41
CA SER A 30 -2.31 9.54 -10.06
C SER A 30 -1.43 10.76 -9.78
N LEU A 31 -2.02 11.83 -9.23
CA LEU A 31 -1.26 13.06 -8.98
C LEU A 31 -0.26 12.83 -7.84
N PHE A 32 0.91 13.46 -7.94
CA PHE A 32 1.82 13.60 -6.82
C PHE A 32 1.24 14.64 -5.84
N ASN A 33 1.33 14.37 -4.54
CA ASN A 33 0.86 15.26 -3.47
C ASN A 33 -0.59 15.74 -3.66
N GLU A 34 -1.49 14.81 -3.99
CA GLU A 34 -2.91 15.06 -4.20
C GLU A 34 -3.59 15.57 -2.93
N THR A 35 -4.51 16.51 -3.08
CA THR A 35 -5.35 17.05 -2.01
C THR A 35 -6.80 17.06 -2.44
N VAL A 36 -7.70 16.76 -1.52
CA VAL A 36 -9.14 16.78 -1.76
C VAL A 36 -9.86 17.82 -0.95
N ASP A 37 -11.04 18.21 -1.41
CA ASP A 37 -11.97 19.03 -0.64
C ASP A 37 -12.61 18.22 0.51
N GLN A 38 -13.47 18.87 1.31
CA GLN A 38 -14.17 18.23 2.43
C GLN A 38 -15.09 17.07 2.00
N ALA A 39 -15.50 17.03 0.72
CA ALA A 39 -16.32 15.98 0.15
C ALA A 39 -15.49 14.85 -0.48
N GLY A 40 -14.17 14.94 -0.47
CA GLY A 40 -13.27 13.95 -1.08
C GLY A 40 -13.11 14.12 -2.59
N ASN A 41 -13.58 15.22 -3.18
CA ASN A 41 -13.34 15.49 -4.60
C ASN A 41 -11.97 16.11 -4.80
N LEU A 42 -11.36 15.78 -5.94
CA LEU A 42 -10.14 16.43 -6.40
C LEU A 42 -10.33 17.94 -6.46
N SER A 43 -9.58 18.68 -5.63
CA SER A 43 -9.65 20.14 -5.63
C SER A 43 -9.12 20.68 -6.96
N SER A 44 -9.97 21.37 -7.70
CA SER A 44 -9.62 22.02 -8.97
C SER A 44 -8.60 23.15 -8.81
N ALA A 45 -8.45 23.68 -7.59
CA ALA A 45 -7.42 24.66 -7.24
C ALA A 45 -6.00 24.05 -7.22
N ASN A 46 -5.88 22.73 -7.14
CA ASN A 46 -4.62 22.02 -6.88
C ASN A 46 -4.26 21.03 -8.01
N ARG A 47 -4.41 21.43 -9.28
CA ARG A 47 -3.85 20.67 -10.44
C ARG A 47 -2.30 20.72 -10.51
N GLY A 48 -1.62 20.89 -9.38
CA GLY A 48 -0.18 21.02 -9.27
C GLY A 48 0.27 21.36 -7.84
N GLY A 49 0.32 20.34 -6.97
CA GLY A 49 1.13 20.27 -5.74
C GLY A 49 1.18 21.49 -4.81
N VAL A 50 0.41 21.48 -3.72
CA VAL A 50 0.49 22.52 -2.67
C VAL A 50 1.71 22.37 -1.75
N VAL A 51 2.38 21.22 -1.78
CA VAL A 51 3.58 21.00 -0.97
C VAL A 51 4.71 20.53 -1.88
N VAL A 52 5.52 21.49 -2.33
CA VAL A 52 6.85 21.21 -2.89
C VAL A 52 7.82 21.18 -1.71
N GLU A 53 7.76 20.11 -0.92
CA GLU A 53 8.89 19.80 -0.04
C GLU A 53 10.05 19.35 -0.95
N PRO A 54 11.25 19.94 -0.84
CA PRO A 54 12.39 19.59 -1.69
C PRO A 54 12.77 18.10 -1.66
N GLN A 55 12.30 17.37 -0.66
CA GLN A 55 12.56 15.96 -0.42
C GLN A 55 11.52 15.04 -1.10
N LEU A 56 10.40 15.58 -1.57
CA LEU A 56 9.35 14.82 -2.27
C LEU A 56 9.60 14.83 -3.77
N ALA A 57 9.42 13.67 -4.41
CA ALA A 57 9.55 13.56 -5.85
C ALA A 57 8.53 14.47 -6.57
N SER A 58 9.01 15.31 -7.48
CA SER A 58 8.19 16.23 -8.28
C SER A 58 7.44 15.55 -9.43
N ARG A 59 7.66 14.25 -9.63
CA ARG A 59 7.05 13.43 -10.67
C ARG A 59 6.77 12.02 -10.16
N ARG A 60 5.78 11.35 -10.75
CA ARG A 60 5.38 9.99 -10.39
C ARG A 60 6.00 8.96 -11.35
N VAL A 61 7.32 8.73 -11.19
CA VAL A 61 8.06 7.72 -11.97
C VAL A 61 8.47 6.60 -11.03
N TYR A 62 8.07 5.35 -11.32
CA TYR A 62 8.32 4.22 -10.42
C TYR A 62 9.80 3.99 -10.15
N SER A 63 10.63 4.15 -11.19
CA SER A 63 12.09 3.94 -11.19
C SER A 63 12.88 5.25 -11.08
N ASP A 64 12.29 6.29 -10.49
CA ASP A 64 13.02 7.54 -10.26
C ASP A 64 14.28 7.28 -9.40
N PRO A 65 15.47 7.82 -9.76
CA PRO A 65 16.70 7.59 -9.02
C PRO A 65 16.61 7.92 -7.53
N ASP A 66 15.88 8.98 -7.16
CA ASP A 66 15.73 9.38 -5.77
C ASP A 66 14.83 8.39 -5.00
N VAL A 67 13.81 7.85 -5.67
CA VAL A 67 12.93 6.81 -5.11
C VAL A 67 13.70 5.49 -4.93
N GLU A 68 14.51 5.09 -5.90
CA GLU A 68 15.35 3.88 -5.78
C GLU A 68 16.39 4.02 -4.66
N ALA A 69 17.04 5.20 -4.55
CA ALA A 69 17.96 5.49 -3.46
C ALA A 69 17.25 5.41 -2.10
N LEU A 70 16.04 5.97 -1.98
CA LEU A 70 15.24 5.88 -0.76
C LEU A 70 14.82 4.43 -0.45
N ARG A 71 14.39 3.64 -1.43
CA ARG A 71 14.08 2.21 -1.25
C ARG A 71 15.30 1.45 -0.74
N ALA A 72 16.47 1.67 -1.33
CA ALA A 72 17.71 1.03 -0.88
C ALA A 72 18.05 1.41 0.56
N HIS A 73 17.96 2.69 0.92
CA HIS A 73 18.17 3.18 2.27
C HIS A 73 17.19 2.53 3.27
N LEU A 74 15.89 2.54 2.98
CA LEU A 74 14.87 1.93 3.85
C LEU A 74 15.04 0.41 3.96
N ARG A 75 15.47 -0.29 2.90
CA ARG A 75 15.80 -1.72 2.99
C ARG A 75 16.98 -1.99 3.93
N GLN A 76 17.98 -1.10 3.94
CA GLN A 76 19.17 -1.24 4.80
C GLN A 76 18.94 -0.81 6.25
N HIS A 77 18.01 0.11 6.49
CA HIS A 77 17.78 0.74 7.79
C HIS A 77 16.39 0.50 8.38
N ASN A 78 15.63 -0.47 7.87
CA ASN A 78 14.34 -0.86 8.46
C ASN A 78 14.50 -1.67 9.76
N GLY A 79 13.38 -1.83 10.46
CA GLY A 79 13.27 -2.63 11.67
C GLY A 79 13.22 -1.80 12.96
N ILE A 80 12.66 -2.40 14.01
CA ILE A 80 12.60 -1.80 15.34
C ILE A 80 13.77 -2.35 16.16
N ARG A 81 14.68 -1.47 16.59
CA ARG A 81 15.84 -1.88 17.40
C ARG A 81 15.35 -2.43 18.74
N GLY A 82 15.89 -3.59 19.13
CA GLY A 82 15.50 -4.24 20.39
C GLY A 82 14.14 -4.95 20.35
N LEU A 83 13.54 -5.14 19.17
CA LEU A 83 12.29 -5.85 19.02
C LEU A 83 12.42 -7.31 19.47
N GLU A 84 11.68 -7.67 20.50
CA GLU A 84 11.52 -9.06 20.94
C GLU A 84 10.41 -9.74 20.12
N ILE A 85 10.72 -10.87 19.50
CA ILE A 85 9.76 -11.71 18.78
C ILE A 85 9.44 -12.94 19.63
N CYS A 86 8.15 -13.25 19.75
CA CYS A 86 7.64 -14.40 20.50
C CYS A 86 7.25 -15.55 19.57
N GLU A 87 7.47 -16.78 20.03
CA GLU A 87 6.79 -17.95 19.48
C GLU A 87 5.33 -18.01 19.97
N PRO A 88 4.40 -18.67 19.25
CA PRO A 88 2.99 -18.71 19.63
C PRO A 88 2.72 -19.25 21.04
N ALA A 89 3.58 -20.14 21.54
CA ALA A 89 3.45 -20.73 22.88
C ALA A 89 3.99 -19.84 24.01
N GLU A 90 4.73 -18.77 23.71
CA GLU A 90 5.39 -17.90 24.71
C GLU A 90 4.44 -16.86 25.33
N ILE A 91 3.25 -17.28 25.78
CA ILE A 91 2.17 -16.38 26.24
C ILE A 91 2.62 -15.43 27.37
N LYS A 92 3.39 -15.92 28.34
CA LYS A 92 3.87 -15.09 29.47
C LYS A 92 4.85 -14.00 29.01
N LYS A 93 5.74 -14.33 28.07
CA LYS A 93 6.69 -13.38 27.49
C LYS A 93 5.94 -12.34 26.64
N ALA A 94 4.97 -12.80 25.85
CA ALA A 94 4.12 -11.92 25.05
C ALA A 94 3.34 -10.92 25.91
N ALA A 95 2.72 -11.37 27.00
CA ALA A 95 2.01 -10.50 27.94
C ALA A 95 2.97 -9.47 28.59
N ARG A 96 4.16 -9.89 29.02
CA ARG A 96 5.18 -8.99 29.58
C ARG A 96 5.59 -7.90 28.58
N ILE A 97 5.87 -8.29 27.33
CA ILE A 97 6.26 -7.35 26.27
C ILE A 97 5.11 -6.39 25.97
N PHE A 98 3.87 -6.90 25.83
CA PHE A 98 2.69 -6.07 25.61
C PHE A 98 2.47 -5.04 26.71
N HIS A 99 2.65 -5.40 27.98
CA HIS A 99 2.56 -4.45 29.10
C HIS A 99 3.68 -3.41 29.12
N ARG A 100 4.87 -3.74 28.60
CA ARG A 100 6.02 -2.82 28.54
C ARG A 100 5.93 -1.87 27.33
N ASP A 101 5.60 -2.42 26.17
CA ASP A 101 5.76 -1.76 24.87
C ASP A 101 4.43 -1.35 24.23
N GLY A 102 3.30 -1.84 24.73
CA GLY A 102 1.96 -1.61 24.18
C GLY A 102 1.64 -2.44 22.93
N PHE A 103 2.58 -3.24 22.44
CA PHE A 103 2.39 -4.19 21.34
C PHE A 103 3.27 -5.43 21.55
N VAL A 104 3.01 -6.49 20.77
CA VAL A 104 3.85 -7.69 20.72
C VAL A 104 3.87 -8.23 19.31
N VAL A 105 5.03 -8.75 18.87
CA VAL A 105 5.16 -9.46 17.60
C VAL A 105 5.28 -10.95 17.90
N VAL A 106 4.34 -11.73 17.36
CA VAL A 106 4.35 -13.19 17.45
C VAL A 106 4.61 -13.73 16.05
N ARG A 107 5.70 -14.48 15.89
CA ARG A 107 6.00 -15.13 14.61
C ARG A 107 5.14 -16.36 14.43
N ASP A 108 4.89 -16.71 13.18
CA ASP A 108 4.29 -17.99 12.79
C ASP A 108 2.99 -18.31 13.57
N LEU A 109 2.24 -17.26 13.94
CA LEU A 109 0.99 -17.38 14.70
C LEU A 109 -0.06 -18.18 13.93
N LEU A 110 -0.11 -17.97 12.61
CA LEU A 110 -0.90 -18.78 11.69
C LEU A 110 0.00 -19.86 11.09
N ASN A 111 -0.49 -21.09 11.07
CA ASN A 111 0.18 -22.14 10.30
C ASN A 111 0.07 -21.88 8.79
N SER A 112 0.82 -22.63 7.98
CA SER A 112 0.89 -22.44 6.52
C SER A 112 -0.47 -22.54 5.83
N GLU A 113 -1.33 -23.46 6.27
CA GLU A 113 -2.69 -23.63 5.71
C GLU A 113 -3.58 -22.43 6.03
N GLN A 114 -3.61 -22.02 7.30
CA GLN A 114 -4.37 -20.84 7.75
C GLN A 114 -3.90 -19.58 7.04
N LEU A 115 -2.58 -19.40 6.91
CA LEU A 115 -1.99 -18.27 6.22
C LEU A 115 -2.36 -18.25 4.73
N SER A 116 -2.37 -19.41 4.04
CA SER A 116 -2.81 -19.50 2.65
C SER A 116 -4.26 -19.09 2.49
N ARG A 117 -5.15 -19.64 3.33
CA ARG A 117 -6.59 -19.30 3.30
C ARG A 117 -6.83 -17.81 3.54
N PHE A 118 -6.10 -17.21 4.50
CA PHE A 118 -6.18 -15.77 4.75
C PHE A 118 -5.72 -14.95 3.54
N ARG A 119 -4.58 -15.32 2.94
CA ARG A 119 -4.06 -14.64 1.73
C ARG A 119 -5.06 -14.70 0.58
N GLU A 120 -5.62 -15.87 0.28
CA GLU A 120 -6.63 -16.05 -0.76
C GLU A 120 -7.89 -15.22 -0.50
N GLY A 121 -8.31 -15.15 0.76
CA GLY A 121 -9.40 -14.28 1.22
C GLY A 121 -9.13 -12.81 0.94
N CYS A 122 -7.95 -12.32 1.34
CA CYS A 122 -7.52 -10.94 1.11
C CYS A 122 -7.40 -10.61 -0.38
N VAL A 123 -6.75 -11.46 -1.20
CA VAL A 123 -6.63 -11.28 -2.66
C VAL A 123 -8.01 -11.03 -3.27
N ARG A 124 -8.99 -11.86 -2.93
CA ARG A 124 -10.35 -11.77 -3.48
C ARG A 124 -11.03 -10.43 -3.16
N VAL A 125 -10.87 -9.92 -1.95
CA VAL A 125 -11.48 -8.63 -1.55
C VAL A 125 -10.70 -7.45 -2.10
N LEU A 126 -9.36 -7.51 -2.07
CA LEU A 126 -8.49 -6.48 -2.64
C LEU A 126 -8.74 -6.28 -4.13
N ARG A 127 -8.93 -7.36 -4.90
CA ARG A 127 -9.31 -7.25 -6.32
C ARG A 127 -10.59 -6.45 -6.50
N LYS A 128 -11.63 -6.73 -5.72
CA LYS A 128 -12.90 -5.97 -5.80
C LYS A 128 -12.75 -4.49 -5.48
N ILE A 129 -11.88 -4.14 -4.54
CA ILE A 129 -11.60 -2.74 -4.20
C ILE A 129 -10.83 -2.07 -5.34
N LEU A 130 -9.79 -2.73 -5.86
CA LEU A 130 -8.93 -2.20 -6.91
C LEU A 130 -9.57 -2.21 -8.31
N GLU A 131 -10.66 -2.96 -8.51
CA GLU A 131 -11.52 -2.90 -9.70
C GLU A 131 -12.26 -1.57 -9.82
N ILE A 132 -12.39 -0.80 -8.74
CA ILE A 132 -13.02 0.52 -8.75
C ILE A 132 -12.05 1.49 -9.44
N PRO A 133 -12.37 1.97 -10.65
CA PRO A 133 -11.46 2.84 -11.38
C PRO A 133 -11.36 4.21 -10.71
N GLY A 134 -10.19 4.84 -10.84
CA GLY A 134 -10.03 6.23 -10.46
C GLY A 134 -10.71 7.19 -11.45
N PRO A 135 -10.88 8.47 -11.08
CA PRO A 135 -11.43 9.47 -11.98
C PRO A 135 -10.51 9.75 -13.18
N GLY A 136 -11.09 10.06 -14.33
CA GLY A 136 -10.35 10.44 -15.54
C GLY A 136 -9.62 9.25 -16.19
N ALA A 137 -8.31 9.40 -16.40
CA ALA A 137 -7.47 8.37 -17.03
C ALA A 137 -6.80 7.42 -16.01
N ARG A 138 -7.17 7.51 -14.72
CA ARG A 138 -6.55 6.73 -13.65
C ARG A 138 -7.01 5.28 -13.67
N LYS A 139 -6.07 4.37 -13.40
CA LYS A 139 -6.34 2.94 -13.21
C LYS A 139 -6.98 2.67 -11.84
N TYR A 140 -6.52 3.36 -10.80
CA TYR A 140 -6.92 3.11 -9.42
C TYR A 140 -7.47 4.37 -8.74
N MET A 141 -8.38 4.17 -7.78
CA MET A 141 -8.72 5.19 -6.80
C MET A 141 -7.53 5.41 -5.84
N ALA A 142 -7.08 6.65 -5.66
CA ALA A 142 -6.06 7.01 -4.69
C ALA A 142 -6.68 7.34 -3.31
N GLU A 143 -5.90 7.23 -2.23
CA GLU A 143 -6.33 7.38 -0.81
C GLU A 143 -7.05 8.71 -0.48
N THR A 144 -6.91 9.69 -1.36
CA THR A 144 -7.56 10.99 -1.28
C THR A 144 -9.06 10.92 -1.57
N GLY A 145 -9.55 9.92 -2.31
CA GLY A 145 -10.98 9.67 -2.42
C GLY A 145 -11.47 8.86 -1.23
N ARG A 146 -12.46 9.36 -0.46
CA ARG A 146 -13.24 8.46 0.41
C ARG A 146 -13.81 7.37 -0.48
N LEU A 147 -13.59 6.10 -0.12
CA LEU A 147 -14.33 5.01 -0.75
C LEU A 147 -15.84 5.31 -0.54
N PRO A 148 -16.67 5.28 -1.59
CA PRO A 148 -18.09 5.57 -1.49
C PRO A 148 -18.81 4.61 -0.53
#